data_AF-A0A2W5FDH5-F1
#
_entry.id   AF-A0A2W5FDH5-F1
#
_cell.length_a   1.000
_cell.length_b   1.000
_cell.length_c   1.000
_cell.angle_alpha   90.00
_cell.angle_beta   90.00
_cell.angle_gamma   90.00
#
_symmetry.space_group_name_H-M   'P 1'
#
loop_
_entity.id
_entity.type
_entity.pdbx_description
1 polymer ?
#
loop_
_entity_poly.entity_id
_entity_poly.type
_entity_poly.pdbx_seq_one_letter_code
_entity_poly.pdbx_strand_id
1 'polypeptide(L)' 'MNEPVDDLKEAVRRKASFLQTLSAVSWSFFGVRRGRDHERDMAKLNPVHVLIVGVLAAAVFVGILVLLVQWVVSSGVAGP' A
#
# COMPACT_ATOMS: atom_id res chain seq x y z
N MET A 1 36.18 -24.49 -10.78
CA MET A 1 36.07 -23.89 -9.44
C MET A 1 35.53 -22.48 -9.61
N ASN A 2 34.22 -22.29 -9.61
CA ASN A 2 33.56 -20.97 -9.76
C ASN A 2 32.59 -20.75 -8.60
N GLU A 3 33.06 -20.84 -7.37
CA GLU A 3 32.22 -20.75 -6.17
C GLU A 3 31.85 -19.32 -5.69
N PRO A 4 32.61 -18.22 -5.95
CA PRO A 4 32.29 -16.94 -5.30
C PRO A 4 31.09 -16.21 -5.92
N VAL A 5 30.69 -16.56 -7.14
CA VAL A 5 29.58 -15.89 -7.85
C VAL A 5 28.21 -16.47 -7.49
N ASP A 6 28.15 -17.76 -7.12
CA ASP A 6 26.90 -18.44 -6.79
C ASP A 6 26.43 -18.09 -5.37
N ASP A 7 27.34 -18.03 -4.40
CA ASP A 7 27.04 -17.60 -3.02
C ASP A 7 26.51 -16.16 -2.95
N LEU A 8 27.11 -15.24 -3.71
CA LEU A 8 26.66 -13.85 -3.75
C LEU A 8 25.25 -13.73 -4.37
N LYS A 9 24.98 -14.55 -5.40
CA LYS A 9 23.67 -14.60 -6.07
C LYS A 9 22.58 -15.16 -5.15
N GLU A 10 22.92 -16.13 -4.32
CA GLU A 10 22.01 -16.69 -3.31
C GLU A 10 21.72 -15.69 -2.19
N ALA A 11 22.74 -14.98 -1.69
CA ALA A 11 22.60 -13.93 -0.70
C ALA A 11 21.71 -12.76 -1.20
N VAL A 12 21.89 -12.33 -2.46
CA VAL A 12 21.05 -11.29 -3.09
C VAL A 12 19.61 -11.76 -3.26
N ARG A 13 19.39 -13.03 -3.65
CA ARG A 13 18.04 -13.62 -3.78
C ARG A 13 17.30 -13.67 -2.45
N ARG A 14 18.00 -13.97 -1.35
CA ARG A 14 17.42 -13.98 0.01
C ARG A 14 17.09 -12.58 0.54
N LYS A 15 17.93 -11.59 0.24
CA LYS A 15 17.64 -10.18 0.58
C LYS A 15 16.45 -9.62 -0.20
N ALA A 16 16.32 -10.02 -1.47
CA ALA A 16 15.17 -9.66 -2.29
C ALA A 16 13.85 -10.21 -1.73
N SER A 17 13.80 -11.45 -1.24
CA SER A 17 12.57 -12.02 -0.67
C SER A 17 12.15 -11.32 0.64
N PHE A 18 13.09 -10.98 1.52
CA PHE A 18 12.78 -10.24 2.74
C PHE A 18 12.27 -8.82 2.44
N LEU A 19 12.97 -8.08 1.57
CA LEU A 19 12.53 -6.76 1.14
C LEU A 19 11.22 -6.80 0.36
N GLN A 20 10.96 -7.89 -0.37
CA GLN A 20 9.70 -8.13 -1.08
C GLN A 20 8.55 -8.36 -0.10
N THR A 21 8.75 -9.15 0.95
CA THR A 21 7.73 -9.34 2.00
C THR A 21 7.48 -8.03 2.75
N LEU A 22 8.52 -7.29 3.13
CA LEU A 22 8.37 -5.99 3.79
C LEU A 22 7.63 -4.99 2.90
N SER A 23 8.01 -4.93 1.62
CA SER A 23 7.34 -4.09 0.62
C SER A 23 5.89 -4.53 0.43
N ALA A 24 5.60 -5.83 0.36
CA ALA A 24 4.25 -6.37 0.21
C ALA A 24 3.37 -6.03 1.43
N VAL A 25 3.90 -6.15 2.63
CA VAL A 25 3.18 -5.77 3.86
C VAL A 25 2.95 -4.26 3.88
N SER A 26 3.96 -3.43 3.60
CA SER A 26 3.78 -1.98 3.52
C SER A 26 2.73 -1.57 2.48
N TRP A 27 2.68 -2.26 1.35
CA TRP A 27 1.68 -2.06 0.31
C TRP A 27 0.27 -2.44 0.77
N SER A 28 0.13 -3.44 1.63
CA SER A 28 -1.14 -3.83 2.25
C SER A 28 -1.66 -2.78 3.25
N PHE A 29 -0.77 -2.09 3.96
CA PHE A 29 -1.15 -1.03 4.90
C PHE A 29 -1.54 0.26 4.19
N PHE A 30 -0.85 0.60 3.09
CA PHE A 30 -1.14 1.79 2.31
C PHE A 30 -2.33 1.63 1.33
N GLY A 31 -2.89 0.42 1.20
CA GLY A 31 -4.16 0.20 0.49
C GLY A 31 -4.08 0.41 -1.01
N VAL A 32 -2.90 0.29 -1.61
CA VAL A 32 -2.74 0.45 -3.05
C VAL A 32 -2.71 -0.94 -3.67
N ARG A 33 -3.61 -1.25 -4.58
CA ARG A 33 -3.67 -2.55 -5.27
C ARG A 33 -2.94 -2.46 -6.61
N ARG A 34 -1.66 -2.06 -6.61
CA ARG A 34 -0.98 -1.53 -7.82
C ARG A 34 0.41 -2.10 -8.07
N GLY A 35 0.39 -3.38 -8.35
CA GLY A 35 1.40 -4.06 -9.15
C GLY A 35 1.04 -5.53 -9.12
N ARG A 36 0.51 -6.13 -10.18
CA ARG A 36 1.44 -6.46 -11.26
C ARG A 36 0.82 -6.90 -12.60
N ASP A 37 -0.50 -6.96 -12.79
CA ASP A 37 -1.01 -7.73 -13.94
C ASP A 37 -1.97 -7.03 -14.90
N HIS A 38 -1.93 -5.71 -15.06
CA HIS A 38 -2.81 -5.05 -16.05
C HIS A 38 -2.05 -4.16 -17.07
N GLU A 39 -0.72 -4.20 -17.08
CA GLU A 39 0.11 -3.47 -18.06
C GLU A 39 -0.13 -3.89 -19.53
N ARG A 40 -0.85 -4.99 -19.80
CA ARG A 40 -1.18 -5.38 -21.17
C ARG A 40 -2.46 -4.76 -21.73
N ASP A 41 -3.41 -4.30 -20.90
CA ASP A 41 -4.69 -3.75 -21.37
C ASP A 41 -4.96 -2.30 -20.93
N MET A 42 -4.05 -1.69 -20.14
CA MET A 42 -4.20 -0.35 -19.56
C MET A 42 -4.02 0.82 -20.53
N ALA A 43 -3.67 0.57 -21.80
CA ALA A 43 -3.44 1.62 -22.80
C ALA A 43 -4.74 2.18 -23.42
N LYS A 44 -5.93 1.60 -23.14
CA LYS A 44 -7.18 2.03 -23.79
C LYS A 44 -8.18 2.77 -22.90
N LEU A 45 -8.14 2.69 -21.56
CA LEU A 45 -9.03 3.48 -20.68
C LEU A 45 -8.32 3.98 -19.40
N ASN A 46 -7.89 5.24 -19.46
CA ASN A 46 -7.45 6.18 -18.41
C ASN A 46 -7.21 5.66 -16.97
N PRO A 47 -5.98 5.20 -16.64
CA PRO A 47 -5.53 4.88 -15.27
C PRO A 47 -5.62 6.05 -14.27
N VAL A 48 -5.82 7.27 -14.78
CA VAL A 48 -6.04 8.50 -14.01
C VAL A 48 -7.33 8.42 -13.18
N HIS A 49 -8.40 7.79 -13.69
CA HIS A 49 -9.67 7.72 -12.95
C HIS A 49 -9.55 6.91 -11.66
N VAL A 50 -8.79 5.79 -11.71
CA VAL A 50 -8.54 4.95 -10.54
C VAL A 50 -7.73 5.70 -9.47
N LEU A 51 -6.77 6.53 -9.90
CA LEU A 51 -5.99 7.37 -8.98
C LEU A 51 -6.88 8.42 -8.30
N ILE A 52 -7.73 9.10 -9.06
CA ILE A 52 -8.66 10.11 -8.55
C ILE A 52 -9.64 9.47 -7.55
N VAL A 53 -10.25 8.33 -7.90
CA VAL A 53 -11.18 7.61 -7.03
C VAL A 53 -10.48 7.10 -5.76
N GLY A 54 -9.25 6.60 -5.86
CA GLY A 54 -8.48 6.15 -4.70
C GLY A 54 -8.15 7.29 -3.72
N VAL A 55 -7.74 8.45 -4.25
CA VAL A 55 -7.45 9.64 -3.42
C VAL A 55 -8.74 10.18 -2.79
N LEU A 56 -9.84 10.24 -3.54
CA LEU A 56 -11.15 10.62 -3.02
C LEU A 56 -11.61 9.68 -1.90
N ALA A 57 -11.50 8.37 -2.08
CA ALA A 57 -11.87 7.38 -1.08
C ALA A 57 -11.02 7.51 0.20
N ALA A 58 -9.71 7.74 0.07
CA ALA A 58 -8.83 7.98 1.21
C ALA A 58 -9.21 9.27 1.97
N ALA A 59 -9.48 10.36 1.24
CA ALA A 59 -9.90 11.63 1.84
C ALA A 59 -11.23 11.48 2.59
N VAL A 60 -12.20 10.77 2.00
CA VAL A 60 -13.48 10.46 2.65
C VAL A 60 -13.28 9.61 3.90
N PHE A 61 -12.45 8.57 3.83
CA PHE A 61 -12.18 7.70 4.97
C PHE A 61 -11.58 8.47 6.15
N VAL A 62 -10.56 9.30 5.90
CA VAL A 62 -9.97 10.18 6.92
C VAL A 62 -11.01 11.15 7.46
N GLY A 63 -11.83 11.76 6.60
CA GLY A 63 -12.92 12.64 7.01
C GLY A 63 -13.90 11.97 7.96
N ILE A 64 -14.31 10.73 7.67
CA ILE A 64 -15.18 9.93 8.55
C ILE A 64 -14.51 9.68 9.90
N LEU A 65 -13.23 9.32 9.94
CA LEU A 65 -12.51 9.11 11.20
C LEU A 65 -12.46 10.39 12.05
N VAL A 66 -12.18 11.54 11.44
CA VAL A 66 -12.19 12.82 12.15
C VAL A 66 -13.59 13.16 12.66
N LEU A 67 -14.62 12.96 11.84
CA LEU A 67 -16.03 13.11 12.21
C LEU A 67 -16.43 12.22 13.39
N LEU A 68 -15.95 10.99 13.43
CA LEU A 68 -16.16 10.09 14.55
C LEU A 68 -15.43 10.57 15.81
N VAL A 69 -14.18 10.99 15.70
CA VAL A 69 -13.41 11.49 16.84
C VAL A 69 -14.06 12.74 17.44
N GLN A 70 -14.43 13.72 16.61
CA GLN A 70 -15.12 14.92 17.11
C GLN A 70 -16.47 14.56 17.74
N TRP A 71 -17.19 13.56 17.21
CA TRP A 71 -18.45 13.11 17.79
C TRP A 71 -18.24 12.42 19.14
N VAL A 72 -17.22 11.58 19.27
CA VAL A 72 -16.82 10.94 20.54
C VAL A 72 -16.41 11.98 21.59
N VAL A 73 -15.59 12.97 21.21
CA VAL A 73 -15.16 14.05 22.10
C VAL A 73 -16.34 14.92 22.51
N SER A 74 -17.23 15.26 21.57
CA SER A 74 -18.41 16.09 21.83
C SER A 74 -19.54 15.36 22.56
N SER A 75 -19.65 14.03 22.42
CA SER A 75 -20.72 13.24 23.06
C SER A 75 -20.46 12.94 24.54
N GLY A 76 -19.32 13.38 25.08
CA GLY A 76 -19.04 13.25 26.52
C GLY A 76 -18.70 11.84 26.98
N VAL A 77 -18.44 10.88 26.07
CA VAL A 77 -17.89 9.55 26.44
C VAL A 77 -16.42 9.62 26.88
N ALA A 78 -15.78 10.78 26.67
CA ALA A 78 -14.51 11.18 27.28
C ALA A 78 -14.71 12.24 28.38
N GLY A 79 -15.84 12.19 29.10
CA GLY A 79 -16.02 12.94 30.34
C GLY A 79 -15.03 12.45 31.41
N PRO A 80 -14.49 13.36 32.24
CA PRO A 80 -13.38 13.12 33.17
C PRO A 80 -13.64 12.01 34.20
#